data_AF-A0A1V4S6X0-F1
#
_entry.id   AF-A0A1V4S6X0-F1
#
_cell.length_a   1.000
_cell.length_b   1.000
_cell.length_c   1.000
_cell.angle_alpha   90.00
_cell.angle_beta   90.00
_cell.angle_gamma   90.00
#
_symmetry.space_group_name_H-M   'P 1'
#
loop_
_entity.id
_entity.type
_entity.pdbx_description
1 polymer ?
#
loop_
_entity_poly.entity_id
_entity_poly.type
_entity_poly.pdbx_seq_one_letter_code
_entity_poly.pdbx_strand_id
1 'polypeptide(L)'
;LGIYLPLITTNCAVLGIAILAVQNEYDFVKTLVYAFAASVGYGMALIILTGIRERYAVAPIPVHLRGTSIGLVTVGLLALAFLGFAGLVH
;
A
#
# COMPACT_ATOMS: atom_id res chain seq x y z
N LEU A 1 20.88 0.76 -5.93
CA LEU A 1 20.11 -0.19 -5.08
C LEU A 1 20.40 -0.06 -3.58
N GLY A 2 21.60 0.37 -3.15
CA GLY A 2 22.00 0.37 -1.73
C GLY A 2 21.10 1.14 -0.76
N ILE A 3 20.46 2.23 -1.20
CA ILE A 3 19.54 3.03 -0.35
C ILE A 3 18.15 2.39 -0.24
N TYR A 4 17.72 1.62 -1.24
CA TYR A 4 16.39 1.00 -1.26
C TYR A 4 16.32 -0.27 -0.42
N LEU A 5 17.42 -0.99 -0.24
CA LEU A 5 17.43 -2.24 0.52
C LEU A 5 17.01 -2.04 2.00
N PRO A 6 17.53 -1.04 2.75
CA PRO A 6 17.03 -0.70 4.08
C PRO A 6 15.56 -0.23 4.07
N LEU A 7 15.14 0.45 3.01
CA LEU A 7 13.77 0.98 2.87
C LEU A 7 12.75 -0.13 2.60
N ILE A 8 13.16 -1.22 1.95
CA ILE A 8 12.34 -2.39 1.70
C ILE A 8 12.22 -3.22 2.99
N THR A 9 13.32 -3.46 3.71
CA THR A 9 13.30 -4.29 4.93
C THR A 9 12.55 -3.65 6.09
N THR A 10 12.46 -2.32 6.14
CA THR A 10 11.70 -1.56 7.14
C THR A 10 10.28 -1.20 6.68
N ASN A 11 9.82 -1.74 5.56
CA ASN A 11 8.49 -1.46 5.05
C ASN A 11 7.40 -2.06 5.95
N CYS A 12 6.42 -1.24 6.34
CA CYS A 12 5.33 -1.64 7.22
C CYS A 12 4.41 -2.72 6.62
N ALA A 13 4.21 -2.74 5.30
CA ALA A 13 3.43 -3.78 4.64
C ALA A 13 4.14 -5.14 4.69
N VAL A 14 5.46 -5.16 4.45
CA VAL A 14 6.27 -6.38 4.52
C VAL A 14 6.28 -6.96 5.94
N LEU A 15 6.48 -6.10 6.95
CA LEU A 15 6.40 -6.49 8.36
C LEU A 15 5.00 -7.01 8.72
N GLY A 16 3.94 -6.34 8.26
CA GLY A 16 2.55 -6.75 8.50
C GLY A 16 2.23 -8.14 7.97
N ILE A 17 2.66 -8.45 6.74
CA ILE A 17 2.46 -9.79 6.14
C ILE A 17 3.12 -10.88 6.99
N ALA A 18 4.34 -10.64 7.48
CA ALA A 18 5.06 -11.59 8.34
C ALA A 18 4.33 -11.82 9.67
N ILE A 19 3.87 -10.74 10.32
CA ILE A 19 3.14 -10.83 11.59
C ILE A 19 1.81 -11.55 11.40
N LEU A 20 1.04 -11.21 10.36
CA LEU A 20 -0.26 -11.85 10.09
C LEU A 20 -0.12 -13.32 9.72
N ALA A 21 0.94 -13.72 9.00
CA ALA A 21 1.17 -15.12 8.68
C ALA A 21 1.40 -15.98 9.94
N VAL A 22 2.13 -15.43 10.92
CA VAL A 22 2.38 -16.08 12.22
C VAL A 22 1.11 -16.11 13.07
N GLN A 23 0.37 -15.00 13.15
CA GLN A 23 -0.87 -14.94 13.95
C GLN A 23 -1.98 -15.87 13.44
N ASN A 24 -2.02 -16.13 12.13
CA ASN A 24 -3.01 -17.02 11.52
C ASN A 24 -2.51 -18.47 11.37
N GLU A 25 -1.35 -18.82 11.93
CA GLU A 25 -0.75 -20.16 11.90
C GLU A 25 -0.72 -20.79 10.49
N TYR A 26 -0.32 -20.00 9.49
CA TYR A 26 -0.24 -20.49 8.12
C TYR A 26 0.95 -21.44 7.93
N ASP A 27 0.68 -22.60 7.31
CA ASP A 27 1.72 -23.50 6.85
C ASP A 27 2.56 -22.87 5.70
N PHE A 28 3.69 -23.48 5.35
CA PHE A 28 4.64 -22.94 4.36
C PHE A 28 3.96 -22.56 3.03
N VAL A 29 3.15 -23.47 2.48
CA VAL A 29 2.46 -23.24 1.20
C VAL A 29 1.41 -22.12 1.32
N LYS A 30 0.65 -22.09 2.41
CA LYS A 30 -0.35 -21.03 2.66
C LYS A 30 0.32 -19.67 2.82
N THR A 31 1.44 -19.61 3.54
CA THR A 31 2.22 -18.39 3.73
C THR A 31 2.78 -17.86 2.42
N LEU A 32 3.30 -18.72 1.54
CA LEU A 32 3.79 -18.33 0.21
C LEU A 32 2.68 -17.70 -0.64
N VAL A 33 1.52 -18.37 -0.72
CA VAL A 33 0.38 -17.87 -1.50
C VAL A 33 -0.14 -16.56 -0.91
N TYR A 34 -0.27 -16.48 0.42
CA TYR A 34 -0.71 -15.27 1.13
C TYR A 34 0.23 -14.09 0.89
N ALA A 35 1.54 -14.28 1.05
CA ALA A 35 2.54 -13.24 0.84
C ALA A 35 2.57 -12.77 -0.62
N PHE A 36 2.44 -13.70 -1.58
CA PHE A 36 2.38 -13.36 -3.00
C PHE A 36 1.14 -12.53 -3.33
N ALA A 37 -0.04 -12.98 -2.91
CA ALA A 37 -1.30 -12.27 -3.14
C ALA A 37 -1.30 -10.88 -2.48
N ALA A 38 -0.82 -10.78 -1.23
CA ALA A 38 -0.70 -9.51 -0.52
C ALA A 38 0.27 -8.54 -1.21
N SER A 39 1.40 -9.05 -1.73
CA SER A 39 2.38 -8.23 -2.46
C SER A 39 1.81 -7.70 -3.79
N VAL A 40 1.04 -8.52 -4.51
CA VAL A 40 0.33 -8.08 -5.73
C VAL A 40 -0.67 -6.98 -5.41
N GLY A 41 -1.46 -7.14 -4.33
CA GLY A 41 -2.39 -6.10 -3.88
C GLY A 41 -1.70 -4.79 -3.49
N TYR A 42 -0.60 -4.87 -2.76
CA TYR A 42 0.22 -3.69 -2.42
C TYR A 42 0.78 -3.00 -3.67
N GLY A 43 1.28 -3.77 -4.64
CA GLY A 43 1.75 -3.25 -5.93
C GLY A 43 0.64 -2.52 -6.69
N MET A 44 -0.57 -3.08 -6.72
CA MET A 44 -1.73 -2.44 -7.34
C MET A 44 -2.08 -1.10 -6.67
N ALA A 45 -2.07 -1.04 -5.34
CA ALA A 45 -2.28 0.21 -4.60
C ALA A 45 -1.22 1.27 -4.93
N LEU A 46 0.05 0.87 -5.07
CA LEU A 46 1.14 1.78 -5.45
C LEU A 46 0.99 2.29 -6.89
N ILE A 47 0.58 1.45 -7.83
CA ILE A 47 0.33 1.86 -9.23
C ILE A 47 -0.78 2.92 -9.28
N ILE A 48 -1.89 2.69 -8.56
CA ILE A 48 -3.00 3.65 -8.48
C ILE A 48 -2.51 4.97 -7.88
N LEU A 49 -1.79 4.92 -6.76
CA LEU A 49 -1.25 6.11 -6.11
C LEU A 49 -0.30 6.89 -7.04
N THR A 50 0.52 6.18 -7.81
CA THR A 50 1.43 6.79 -8.79
C THR A 50 0.67 7.48 -9.93
N GLY A 51 -0.38 6.84 -10.46
CA GLY A 51 -1.24 7.45 -11.47
C GLY A 51 -1.98 8.70 -10.97
N ILE A 52 -2.42 8.70 -9.71
CA ILE A 52 -3.00 9.90 -9.08
C ILE A 52 -1.94 11.00 -8.95
N ARG A 53 -0.72 10.66 -8.55
CA ARG A 53 0.39 11.61 -8.39
C ARG A 53 0.77 12.30 -9.69
N GLU A 54 0.71 11.61 -10.82
CA GLU A 54 0.97 12.20 -12.14
C GLU A 54 -0.02 13.33 -12.46
N ARG A 55 -1.28 13.19 -12.04
CA ARG A 55 -2.31 14.22 -12.20
C ARG A 55 -2.05 15.48 -11.38
N TYR A 56 -1.20 15.44 -10.35
CA TYR A 56 -0.87 16.62 -9.55
C TYR A 56 -0.10 17.68 -10.34
N ALA A 57 0.63 17.29 -11.39
CA ALA A 57 1.38 18.24 -12.21
C ALA A 57 0.49 19.20 -13.00
N VAL A 58 -0.75 18.80 -13.29
CA VAL A 58 -1.72 19.59 -14.08
C VAL A 58 -2.87 20.13 -13.23
N ALA A 59 -3.00 19.69 -11.98
CA ALA A 59 -4.08 20.11 -11.09
C ALA A 59 -3.74 21.45 -10.37
N PRO A 60 -4.73 22.36 -10.20
CA PRO A 60 -4.54 23.58 -9.44
C PRO A 60 -4.51 23.29 -7.93
N ILE A 61 -3.36 22.85 -7.42
CA ILE A 61 -3.16 22.53 -5.99
C ILE A 61 -2.72 23.80 -5.23
N PRO A 62 -3.43 24.21 -4.16
CA PRO A 62 -3.07 25.36 -3.35
C PRO A 62 -1.69 25.16 -2.71
N VAL A 63 -0.91 26.24 -2.61
CA VAL A 63 0.52 26.20 -2.23
C VAL A 63 0.76 25.45 -0.92
N HIS A 64 -0.12 25.61 0.07
CA HIS A 64 -0.01 24.98 1.39
C HIS A 64 -0.24 23.45 1.40
N LEU A 65 -0.88 22.89 0.37
CA LEU A 65 -1.15 21.45 0.28
C LEU A 65 -0.19 20.71 -0.65
N ARG A 66 0.76 21.40 -1.29
CA ARG A 66 1.71 20.78 -2.22
C ARG A 66 2.65 19.80 -1.52
N GLY A 67 3.11 18.80 -2.27
CA GLY A 67 4.08 17.82 -1.79
C GLY A 67 3.47 16.67 -0.99
N THR A 68 3.89 16.51 0.26
CA THR A 68 3.51 15.37 1.11
C THR A 68 2.08 15.48 1.64
N SER A 69 1.59 16.70 1.90
CA SER A 69 0.25 16.94 2.47
C SER A 69 -0.88 16.40 1.59
N ILE A 70 -0.93 16.78 0.30
CA ILE A 70 -1.91 16.20 -0.64
C ILE A 70 -1.74 14.69 -0.80
N GLY A 71 -0.52 14.22 -0.62
CA GLY A 71 -0.21 12.80 -0.57
C GLY A 71 -0.94 12.05 0.52
N LEU A 72 -0.89 12.55 1.75
CA LEU A 72 -1.56 11.94 2.88
C LEU A 72 -3.08 11.94 2.71
N VAL A 73 -3.64 13.04 2.19
CA VAL A 73 -5.08 13.15 1.90
C VAL A 73 -5.51 12.09 0.87
N THR A 74 -4.75 11.96 -0.21
CA THR A 74 -5.08 11.00 -1.27
C THR A 74 -4.86 9.56 -0.89
N VAL A 75 -3.85 9.24 -0.09
CA VAL A 75 -3.69 7.91 0.51
C VAL A 75 -4.86 7.62 1.46
N GLY A 76 -5.34 8.60 2.21
CA GLY A 76 -6.54 8.47 3.06
C GLY A 76 -7.81 8.19 2.25
N LEU A 77 -8.04 8.92 1.16
CA LEU A 77 -9.16 8.68 0.25
C LEU A 77 -9.07 7.31 -0.42
N LEU A 78 -7.86 6.90 -0.81
CA LEU A 78 -7.60 5.58 -1.37
C LEU A 78 -7.88 4.47 -0.35
N ALA A 79 -7.52 4.67 0.93
CA ALA A 79 -7.85 3.75 2.01
C ALA A 79 -9.36 3.60 2.21
N LEU A 80 -10.13 4.69 2.13
CA LEU A 80 -11.60 4.65 2.18
C LEU A 80 -12.19 3.88 0.99
N ALA A 81 -11.63 4.04 -0.21
CA ALA A 81 -12.05 3.27 -1.38
C ALA A 81 -11.80 1.76 -1.18
N PHE A 82 -10.64 1.38 -0.63
CA PHE A 82 -10.35 -0.02 -0.31
C PHE A 82 -11.18 -0.56 0.85
N LEU A 83 -11.60 0.28 1.80
CA LEU A 83 -12.50 -0.12 2.88
C LEU A 83 -13.86 -0.61 2.34
N GLY A 84 -14.27 -0.15 1.15
CA GLY A 84 -15.47 -0.65 0.46
C GLY A 84 -15.40 -2.15 0.10
N PHE A 85 -14.20 -2.74 0.09
CA PHE A 85 -14.02 -4.18 -0.08
C PHE A 85 -14.09 -4.97 1.24
N ALA A 86 -14.10 -4.28 2.39
CA ALA A 86 -14.25 -4.91 3.70
C ALA A 86 -15.70 -5.42 3.85
N GLY A 87 -15.91 -6.68 3.46
CA GLY A 87 -17.22 -7.32 3.40
C GLY A 87 -17.45 -8.20 2.17
N LEU A 88 -16.51 -8.22 1.21
CA LEU A 88 -16.60 -9.08 0.02
C LEU A 88 -16.49 -10.59 0.31
N VAL A 89 -15.96 -10.97 1.48
CA VAL A 89 -15.66 -12.36 1.86
C VAL A 89 -16.25 -12.69 3.23
N HIS A 90 -17.54 -12.38 3.39
CA HIS A 90 -18.40 -13.00 4.40
C HIS A 90 -19.27 -14.08 3.75
#